data_AF-A0A838EBJ7-F1
#
_entry.id   AF-A0A838EBJ7-F1
#
_cell.length_a   1.000
_cell.length_b   1.000
_cell.length_c   1.000
_cell.angle_alpha   90.00
_cell.angle_beta   90.00
_cell.angle_gamma   90.00
#
_symmetry.space_group_name_H-M   'P 1'
#
loop_
_entity.id
_entity.type
_entity.pdbx_description
1 polymer ?
#
loop_
_entity_poly.entity_id
_entity_poly.type
_entity_poly.pdbx_seq_one_letter_code
_entity_poly.pdbx_strand_id
1 'polypeptide(L)'
;MTTSPSSSDTSKEVQARLVEGWRQMSAARRFALVDAWSRDIRVLAEVGIRRRAPSATSPETLIELGRVLYGREVVTDEVAVAVRARTDSSAGP
;
A
#
# COMPACT_ATOMS: atom_id res chain seq x y z
N MET A 1 -2.03 9.17 -24.41
CA MET A 1 -2.70 7.84 -24.47
C MET A 1 -2.70 7.27 -23.07
N THR A 2 -3.82 7.40 -22.36
CA THR A 2 -4.01 6.80 -21.03
C THR A 2 -4.35 5.32 -21.21
N THR A 3 -3.36 4.45 -21.06
CA THR A 3 -3.59 3.00 -20.99
C THR A 3 -4.28 2.69 -19.66
N SER A 4 -5.60 2.57 -19.68
CA SER A 4 -6.32 1.95 -18.57
C SER A 4 -5.74 0.55 -18.34
N PRO A 5 -5.39 0.16 -17.11
CA PRO A 5 -4.92 -1.20 -16.85
C PRO A 5 -6.04 -2.16 -17.23
N SER A 6 -5.79 -2.98 -18.25
CA SER A 6 -6.72 -4.02 -18.67
C SER A 6 -6.84 -5.02 -17.52
N SER A 7 -8.03 -5.19 -16.95
CA SER A 7 -8.31 -6.25 -15.96
C SER A 7 -8.23 -7.68 -16.55
N SER A 8 -7.74 -7.84 -17.79
CA SER A 8 -7.82 -9.09 -18.55
C SER A 8 -6.60 -10.00 -18.45
N ASP A 9 -5.57 -9.67 -17.66
CA ASP A 9 -4.38 -10.52 -17.54
C ASP A 9 -4.66 -11.84 -16.79
N THR A 10 -5.83 -11.95 -16.17
CA THR A 10 -6.31 -13.19 -15.54
C THR A 10 -7.51 -13.72 -16.33
N SER A 11 -7.39 -14.96 -16.84
CA SER A 11 -8.53 -15.61 -17.51
C SER A 11 -9.68 -15.86 -16.51
N LYS A 12 -10.93 -15.90 -17.01
CA LYS A 12 -12.10 -16.17 -16.17
C LYS A 12 -12.00 -17.51 -15.42
N GLU A 13 -11.38 -18.50 -16.04
CA GLU A 13 -11.14 -19.81 -15.43
C GLU A 13 -10.17 -19.73 -14.26
N VAL A 14 -9.06 -18.99 -14.41
CA VAL A 14 -8.10 -18.75 -13.33
C VAL A 14 -8.76 -17.96 -12.20
N GLN A 15 -9.53 -16.92 -12.53
CA GLN A 15 -10.27 -16.14 -11.55
C GLN A 15 -11.23 -17.03 -10.73
N ALA A 16 -11.99 -17.92 -11.40
CA ALA A 16 -12.88 -18.85 -10.72
C ALA A 16 -12.13 -19.80 -9.77
N ARG A 17 -10.98 -20.33 -10.19
CA ARG A 17 -10.12 -21.16 -9.34
C ARG A 17 -9.57 -20.41 -8.13
N LEU A 18 -9.16 -19.15 -8.30
CA LEU A 18 -8.68 -18.32 -7.20
C LEU A 18 -9.78 -18.06 -6.17
N VAL A 19 -11.00 -17.76 -6.62
CA VAL A 19 -12.15 -17.55 -5.74
C VAL A 19 -12.51 -18.84 -4.99
N GLU A 20 -12.52 -19.98 -5.68
CA GLU A 20 -12.83 -21.26 -5.03
C GLU A 20 -11.75 -21.66 -4.03
N GLY A 21 -10.47 -21.54 -4.40
CA GLY A 21 -9.36 -21.76 -3.49
C GLY A 21 -9.44 -20.87 -2.26
N TRP A 22 -9.78 -19.58 -2.44
CA TRP A 22 -10.02 -18.67 -1.33
C TRP A 22 -11.16 -19.15 -0.42
N ARG A 23 -12.30 -19.57 -0.97
CA ARG A 23 -13.47 -20.07 -0.21
C ARG A 23 -13.17 -21.33 0.60
N GLN A 24 -12.24 -22.15 0.15
CA GLN A 24 -11.83 -23.37 0.85
C GLN A 24 -10.74 -23.12 1.91
N MET A 25 -10.06 -21.97 1.91
CA MET A 25 -9.06 -21.66 2.93
C MET A 25 -9.69 -21.49 4.32
N SER A 26 -9.00 -22.01 5.35
CA SER A 26 -9.31 -21.69 6.74
C SER A 26 -9.11 -20.20 7.03
N ALA A 27 -9.79 -19.69 8.05
CA ALA A 27 -9.66 -18.30 8.48
C ALA A 27 -8.20 -17.92 8.78
N ALA A 28 -7.46 -18.79 9.48
CA ALA A 28 -6.05 -18.57 9.80
C ALA A 28 -5.18 -18.46 8.55
N ARG A 29 -5.41 -19.32 7.54
CA ARG A 29 -4.66 -19.27 6.28
C ARG A 29 -4.99 -18.03 5.45
N ARG A 30 -6.26 -17.63 5.39
CA ARG A 30 -6.66 -16.37 4.76
C ARG A 30 -6.00 -15.18 5.42
N PHE A 31 -6.01 -15.13 6.75
CA PHE A 31 -5.37 -14.04 7.50
C PHE A 31 -3.88 -13.94 7.19
N ALA A 32 -3.15 -15.07 7.27
CA ALA A 32 -1.72 -15.10 6.96
C ALA A 32 -1.42 -14.64 5.51
N LEU A 33 -2.27 -15.02 4.56
CA LEU A 33 -2.12 -14.63 3.16
C LEU A 33 -2.39 -13.14 2.96
N VAL A 34 -3.45 -12.59 3.57
CA VAL A 34 -3.78 -11.16 3.51
C VAL A 34 -2.68 -10.33 4.15
N ASP A 35 -2.13 -10.76 5.28
CA ASP A 35 -1.01 -10.07 5.92
C ASP A 35 0.22 -10.02 5.01
N ALA A 36 0.57 -11.14 4.39
CA ALA A 36 1.69 -11.21 3.44
C ALA A 36 1.46 -10.27 2.25
N TRP A 37 0.29 -10.33 1.60
CA TRP A 37 -0.05 -9.44 0.49
C TRP A 37 -0.10 -7.97 0.90
N SER A 38 -0.58 -7.66 2.11
CA SER A 38 -0.59 -6.30 2.63
C SER A 38 0.82 -5.75 2.77
N ARG A 39 1.78 -6.56 3.21
CA ARG A 39 3.20 -6.19 3.25
C ARG A 39 3.79 -5.98 1.86
N ASP A 40 3.51 -6.89 0.92
CA ASP A 40 4.02 -6.79 -0.46
C ASP A 40 3.48 -5.54 -1.17
N ILE A 41 2.17 -5.26 -1.03
CA ILE A 41 1.54 -4.08 -1.62
C ILE A 41 2.12 -2.79 -1.05
N ARG A 42 2.43 -2.74 0.26
CA ARG A 42 3.09 -1.59 0.88
C ARG A 42 4.46 -1.31 0.27
N VAL A 43 5.27 -2.35 0.08
CA VAL A 43 6.60 -2.23 -0.55
C VAL A 43 6.48 -1.72 -1.99
N LEU A 44 5.56 -2.29 -2.78
CA LEU A 44 5.34 -1.85 -4.16
C LEU A 44 4.86 -0.40 -4.23
N ALA A 45 3.94 0.00 -3.34
CA ALA A 45 3.46 1.37 -3.25
C ALA A 45 4.58 2.34 -2.88
N GLU A 46 5.42 2.01 -1.91
CA GLU A 46 6.57 2.80 -1.49
C GLU A 46 7.57 3.00 -2.63
N VAL A 47 7.91 1.92 -3.36
CA VAL A 47 8.78 2.00 -4.55
C VAL A 47 8.16 2.92 -5.61
N GLY A 48 6.86 2.80 -5.84
CA GLY A 48 6.14 3.66 -6.78
C GLY A 48 6.15 5.14 -6.38
N ILE A 49 6.00 5.44 -5.09
CA ILE A 49 6.07 6.80 -4.53
C ILE A 49 7.48 7.37 -4.73
N ARG A 50 8.52 6.65 -4.32
CA ARG A 50 9.91 7.07 -4.48
C ARG A 50 10.29 7.29 -5.95
N ARG A 51 9.77 6.46 -6.85
CA ARG A 51 10.00 6.64 -8.29
C ARG A 51 9.37 7.92 -8.83
N ARG A 52 8.21 8.33 -8.32
CA ARG A 52 7.54 9.58 -8.74
C ARG A 52 8.12 10.83 -8.09
N ALA A 53 8.65 10.71 -6.88
CA ALA A 53 9.27 11.81 -6.13
C ALA A 53 10.62 11.37 -5.53
N PRO A 54 11.69 11.31 -6.34
CA PRO A 54 12.99 10.81 -5.89
C PRO A 54 13.65 11.65 -4.78
N SER A 55 13.29 12.92 -4.67
CA SER A 55 13.79 13.84 -3.63
C SER A 55 12.93 13.85 -2.37
N ALA A 56 11.86 13.06 -2.31
CA ALA A 56 11.01 13.00 -1.12
C ALA A 56 11.79 12.40 0.05
N THR A 57 11.67 13.05 1.20
CA THR A 57 12.22 12.56 2.47
C THR A 57 11.48 11.30 2.94
N SER A 58 12.05 10.56 3.88
CA SER A 58 11.38 9.39 4.49
C SER A 58 10.03 9.73 5.12
N PRO A 59 9.87 10.85 5.88
CA PRO A 59 8.58 11.25 6.42
C PRO A 59 7.55 11.57 5.34
N GLU A 60 7.96 12.25 4.26
CA GLU A 60 7.08 12.55 3.12
C GLU A 60 6.63 11.29 2.39
N THR A 61 7.54 10.32 2.23
CA THR A 61 7.21 9.01 1.67
C THR A 61 6.18 8.28 2.54
N LEU A 62 6.33 8.31 3.87
CA LEU A 62 5.39 7.67 4.80
C LEU A 62 4.00 8.32 4.77
N ILE A 63 3.94 9.64 4.69
CA ILE A 63 2.67 10.39 4.59
C ILE A 63 1.94 10.01 3.30
N GLU A 64 2.65 10.00 2.17
CA GLU A 64 2.04 9.66 0.89
C GLU A 64 1.64 8.18 0.83
N LEU A 65 2.45 7.27 1.41
CA LEU A 65 2.09 5.87 1.56
C LEU A 65 0.81 5.72 2.39
N GLY A 66 0.70 6.46 3.49
CA GLY A 66 -0.51 6.49 4.31
C GLY A 66 -1.74 6.95 3.54
N ARG A 67 -1.62 8.03 2.74
CA ARG A 67 -2.72 8.53 1.89
C ARG A 67 -3.15 7.51 0.83
N VAL A 68 -2.21 6.77 0.25
CA VAL A 68 -2.52 5.71 -0.73
C VAL A 68 -3.25 4.54 -0.08
N LEU A 69 -2.85 4.14 1.14
CA LEU A 69 -3.41 2.96 1.81
C LEU A 69 -4.73 3.22 2.53
N TYR A 70 -4.89 4.40 3.12
CA TYR A 70 -5.98 4.71 4.04
C TYR A 70 -6.84 5.90 3.60
N GLY A 71 -6.47 6.59 2.51
CA GLY A 71 -7.18 7.78 2.06
C GLY A 71 -6.71 9.06 2.76
N ARG A 72 -7.11 10.20 2.19
CA ARG A 72 -6.74 11.55 2.67
C ARG A 72 -7.60 11.99 3.86
N GLU A 73 -8.75 11.36 4.02
CA GLU A 73 -9.65 11.52 5.16
C GLU A 73 -9.06 10.94 6.45
N VAL A 74 -8.20 9.91 6.34
CA VAL A 74 -7.47 9.34 7.48
C VAL A 74 -6.12 10.03 7.67
N VAL A 75 -5.38 10.26 6.58
CA VAL A 75 -4.08 10.96 6.60
C VAL A 75 -4.27 12.42 6.20
N THR A 76 -4.89 13.15 7.12
CA THR A 76 -5.12 14.58 6.99
C THR A 76 -3.80 15.37 7.07
N ASP A 77 -3.86 16.67 6.77
CA ASP A 77 -2.68 17.52 6.84
C ASP A 77 -2.19 17.69 8.29
N GLU A 78 -3.08 17.64 9.29
CA GLU A 78 -2.71 17.64 10.70
C GLU A 78 -1.91 16.39 11.08
N VAL A 79 -2.35 15.22 10.61
CA VAL A 79 -1.61 13.95 10.81
C VAL A 79 -0.25 14.02 10.12
N ALA A 80 -0.20 14.55 8.90
CA ALA A 80 1.05 14.72 8.15
C ALA A 80 2.05 15.62 8.88
N VAL A 81 1.59 16.75 9.44
CA VAL A 81 2.41 17.64 10.26
C VAL A 81 2.94 16.91 11.50
N ALA A 82 2.07 16.17 12.20
CA ALA A 82 2.46 15.43 13.40
C ALA A 82 3.44 14.28 13.12
N VAL A 83 3.40 13.68 11.93
CA VAL A 83 4.39 12.68 11.50
C VAL A 83 5.75 13.33 11.26
N ARG A 84 5.80 14.46 10.52
CA ARG A 84 7.05 15.20 10.26
C ARG A 84 7.73 15.66 11.55
N ALA A 85 6.97 16.27 12.46
CA ALA A 85 7.49 16.73 13.74
C ALA A 85 8.11 15.61 14.59
N ARG A 86 7.49 14.41 14.57
CA ARG A 86 8.03 13.23 15.29
C ARG A 86 9.31 12.70 14.66
N THR A 87 9.38 12.65 13.33
CA THR A 87 10.58 12.18 12.64
C THR A 87 11.76 13.14 12.80
N ASP A 88 11.50 14.44 12.84
CA ASP A 88 12.52 15.47 13.09
C ASP A 88 13.03 15.42 14.53
N SER A 89 12.14 15.12 15.49
CA SER A 89 12.50 14.97 16.91
C SER A 89 13.32 13.70 17.18
N SER A 90 13.12 12.62 16.41
CA SER A 90 13.93 11.40 16.51
C SER A 90 15.31 11.50 15.85
N ALA A 91 15.59 12.63 15.16
CA ALA A 91 16.88 12.91 14.52
C ALA A 91 17.78 13.87 15.33
N GLY A 92 17.41 14.19 16.58
CA GLY A 92 18.23 14.97 17.52
C GLY A 92 19.37 14.15 18.14
N PRO A 93 20.47 14.81 18.55
CA PRO A 93 21.78 14.20 18.86
C PRO A 93 21.80 13.23 20.04
#